data_AF-A0A4Y3PK43-F1
#
_entry.id   AF-A0A4Y3PK43-F1
#
_cell.length_a   1.000
_cell.length_b   1.000
_cell.length_c   1.000
_cell.angle_alpha   90.00
_cell.angle_beta   90.00
_cell.angle_gamma   90.00
#
_symmetry.space_group_name_H-M   'P 1'
#
loop_
_entity.id
_entity.type
_entity.pdbx_description
1 polymer ?
#
loop_
_entity_poly.entity_id
_entity_poly.type
_entity_poly.pdbx_seq_one_letter_code
_entity_poly.pdbx_strand_id
1 'polypeptide(L)'
;MEEIFAFREKLEDWVERMLLKGIRKFESADLATLARLEASAREYGMDFLAELIARLAEAGGHYMRDAKAGVELLTERYLYMVQYVNMMKKPLSQAVAD
;
A
#
# COMPACT_ATOMS: atom_id res chain seq x y z
N MET A 1 -7.33 18.96 -4.35
CA MET A 1 -6.30 18.53 -5.33
C MET A 1 -4.94 18.38 -4.64
N GLU A 2 -4.47 19.40 -3.92
CA GLU A 2 -3.26 19.34 -3.08
C GLU A 2 -3.30 18.21 -2.02
N GLU A 3 -4.43 17.99 -1.36
CA GLU A 3 -4.61 16.92 -0.36
C GLU A 3 -4.44 15.51 -0.94
N ILE A 4 -4.89 15.29 -2.19
CA ILE A 4 -4.75 14.01 -2.90
C ILE A 4 -3.29 13.78 -3.30
N PHE A 5 -2.57 14.84 -3.70
CA PHE A 5 -1.13 14.76 -3.96
C PHE A 5 -0.35 14.43 -2.69
N ALA A 6 -0.61 15.12 -1.58
CA ALA A 6 0.00 14.84 -0.29
C ALA A 6 -0.34 13.42 0.22
N PHE A 7 -1.54 12.92 -0.06
CA PHE A 7 -1.90 11.54 0.24
C PHE A 7 -1.10 10.54 -0.60
N ARG A 8 -0.94 10.81 -1.90
CA ARG A 8 -0.11 9.97 -2.78
C ARG A 8 1.33 9.92 -2.30
N GLU A 9 1.93 11.05 -1.89
CA GLU A 9 3.29 11.08 -1.34
C GLU A 9 3.42 10.17 -0.10
N LYS A 10 2.45 10.22 0.82
CA LYS A 10 2.44 9.33 1.99
C LYS A 10 2.37 7.85 1.63
N LEU A 11 1.66 7.49 0.56
CA LEU A 11 1.62 6.11 0.07
C LEU A 11 2.98 5.69 -0.50
N GLU A 12 3.61 6.57 -1.27
CA GLU A 12 4.93 6.35 -1.85
C GLU A 12 5.99 6.17 -0.75
N ASP A 13 6.01 7.06 0.24
CA ASP A 13 6.88 6.99 1.40
C ASP A 13 6.70 5.68 2.17
N TRP A 14 5.45 5.24 2.37
CA TRP A 14 5.19 4.00 3.07
C TRP A 14 5.71 2.79 2.29
N VAL A 15 5.45 2.75 0.98
CA VAL A 15 5.90 1.66 0.11
C VAL A 15 7.43 1.59 0.06
N GLU A 16 8.11 2.73 -0.09
CA GLU A 16 9.57 2.81 -0.11
C GLU A 16 10.17 2.43 1.24
N ARG A 17 9.63 2.96 2.34
CA ARG A 17 10.06 2.58 3.69
C ARG A 17 9.95 1.07 3.89
N MET A 18 8.87 0.43 3.45
CA MET A 18 8.71 -1.02 3.57
C MET A 18 9.67 -1.81 2.69
N LEU A 19 10.04 -1.29 1.52
CA LEU A 19 11.08 -1.87 0.68
C LEU A 19 12.43 -1.87 1.40
N LEU A 20 12.82 -0.72 1.96
CA LEU A 20 14.10 -0.53 2.68
C LEU A 20 14.15 -1.29 4.00
N LYS A 21 13.05 -1.26 4.77
CA LYS A 21 12.89 -2.01 6.02
C LYS A 21 12.92 -3.52 5.76
N GLY A 22 12.39 -3.94 4.62
CA GLY A 22 12.12 -5.32 4.26
C GLY A 22 10.78 -5.78 4.82
N ILE A 23 9.89 -6.29 3.95
CA ILE A 23 8.52 -6.68 4.30
C ILE A 23 8.45 -7.73 5.44
N ARG A 24 9.50 -8.55 5.62
CA ARG A 24 9.58 -9.52 6.73
C ARG A 24 9.77 -8.89 8.11
N LYS A 25 10.08 -7.60 8.20
CA LYS A 25 10.13 -6.87 9.47
C LYS A 25 8.79 -6.17 9.79
N PHE A 26 7.71 -6.52 9.09
CA PHE A 26 6.39 -5.96 9.32
C PHE A 26 5.97 -6.11 10.79
N GLU A 27 5.41 -5.05 11.38
CA GLU A 27 5.08 -4.96 12.80
C GLU A 27 3.78 -4.19 13.07
N SER A 28 3.33 -4.16 14.33
CA SER A 28 2.07 -3.50 14.73
C SER A 28 1.97 -2.03 14.31
N ALA A 29 3.08 -1.32 14.29
CA ALA A 29 3.12 0.08 13.84
C ALA A 29 2.72 0.19 12.37
N ASP A 30 3.08 -0.79 11.53
CA ASP A 30 2.75 -0.80 10.11
C ASP A 30 1.23 -1.00 9.91
N LEU A 31 0.58 -1.83 10.74
CA LEU A 31 -0.89 -1.97 10.74
C LEU A 31 -1.58 -0.65 11.09
N ALA A 32 -1.08 0.05 12.11
CA ALA A 32 -1.64 1.34 12.50
C ALA A 32 -1.49 2.39 11.38
N THR A 33 -0.38 2.37 10.64
CA THR A 33 -0.21 3.23 9.47
C THR A 33 -1.16 2.84 8.34
N LEU A 34 -1.30 1.55 8.03
CA LEU A 34 -2.22 1.08 6.99
C LEU A 34 -3.67 1.46 7.30
N ALA A 35 -4.12 1.35 8.54
CA ALA A 35 -5.46 1.77 8.94
C ALA A 35 -5.73 3.27 8.68
N ARG A 36 -4.72 4.14 8.91
CA ARG A 36 -4.84 5.58 8.59
C ARG A 36 -4.87 5.83 7.09
N LEU A 37 -4.03 5.12 6.33
CA LEU A 37 -4.01 5.24 4.87
C LEU A 37 -5.31 4.74 4.24
N GLU A 38 -5.89 3.66 4.77
CA GLU A 38 -7.19 3.15 4.34
C GLU A 38 -8.30 4.17 4.58
N ALA A 39 -8.37 4.74 5.79
CA ALA A 39 -9.35 5.75 6.13
C ALA A 39 -9.26 6.96 5.17
N SER A 40 -8.06 7.47 4.93
CA SER A 40 -7.86 8.55 3.94
C SER A 40 -8.25 8.13 2.52
N ALA A 41 -7.94 6.91 2.09
CA ALA A 41 -8.36 6.43 0.77
C ALA A 41 -9.88 6.43 0.62
N ARG A 42 -10.61 6.01 1.67
CA ARG A 42 -12.09 6.04 1.69
C ARG A 42 -12.63 7.47 1.67
N GLU A 43 -12.04 8.37 2.47
CA GLU A 43 -12.41 9.79 2.50
C GLU A 43 -12.29 10.46 1.13
N TYR A 44 -11.28 10.08 0.34
CA TYR A 44 -11.07 10.60 -1.01
C TYR A 44 -11.81 9.82 -2.11
N GLY A 45 -12.68 8.86 -1.77
CA GLY A 45 -13.43 8.06 -2.75
C GLY A 45 -12.56 7.12 -3.59
N MET A 46 -11.39 6.73 -3.07
CA MET A 46 -10.46 5.81 -3.72
C MET A 46 -10.71 4.37 -3.26
N ASP A 47 -11.92 3.86 -3.48
CA ASP A 47 -12.38 2.59 -2.88
C ASP A 47 -11.51 1.38 -3.24
N PHE A 48 -11.03 1.31 -4.49
CA PHE A 48 -10.13 0.23 -4.90
C PHE A 48 -8.80 0.25 -4.13
N LEU A 49 -8.25 1.44 -3.88
CA LEU A 49 -7.05 1.60 -3.06
C LEU A 49 -7.32 1.24 -1.59
N ALA A 50 -8.45 1.67 -1.04
CA ALA A 50 -8.84 1.31 0.31
C ALA A 50 -8.91 -0.23 0.47
N GLU A 51 -9.50 -0.92 -0.50
CA GLU A 51 -9.57 -2.39 -0.52
C GLU A 51 -8.17 -3.04 -0.62
N LEU A 52 -7.26 -2.49 -1.44
CA LEU A 52 -5.88 -2.96 -1.51
C LEU A 52 -5.17 -2.84 -0.16
N ILE A 53 -5.34 -1.70 0.52
CA ILE A 53 -4.74 -1.43 1.84
C ILE A 53 -5.33 -2.37 2.89
N ALA A 54 -6.65 -2.57 2.89
CA ALA A 54 -7.34 -3.46 3.82
C ALA A 54 -6.82 -4.90 3.70
N ARG A 55 -6.70 -5.44 2.47
CA ARG A 55 -6.15 -6.78 2.22
C ARG A 55 -4.71 -6.93 2.65
N LEU A 56 -3.92 -5.87 2.50
CA LEU A 56 -2.53 -5.84 2.98
C LEU A 56 -2.48 -5.84 4.51
N ALA A 57 -3.34 -5.09 5.18
CA ALA A 57 -3.45 -5.08 6.63
C ALA A 57 -3.90 -6.44 7.18
N GLU A 58 -4.87 -7.09 6.55
CA GLU A 58 -5.30 -8.45 6.88
C GLU A 58 -4.12 -9.44 6.75
N ALA A 59 -3.42 -9.42 5.61
CA ALA A 59 -2.24 -10.26 5.40
C ALA A 59 -1.14 -10.00 6.43
N GLY A 60 -0.92 -8.73 6.81
CA GLY A 60 -0.01 -8.33 7.89
C GLY A 60 -0.43 -8.91 9.24
N GLY A 61 -1.72 -8.86 9.57
CA GLY A 61 -2.27 -9.48 10.77
C GLY A 61 -2.12 -11.00 10.79
N HIS A 62 -2.29 -11.66 9.64
CA HIS A 62 -2.01 -13.10 9.51
C HIS A 62 -0.52 -13.40 9.70
N TYR A 63 0.38 -12.65 9.07
CA TYR A 63 1.82 -12.78 9.23
C TYR A 63 2.28 -12.61 10.68
N MET A 64 1.72 -11.63 11.40
CA MET A 64 2.06 -11.41 12.80
C MET A 64 1.61 -12.55 13.73
N ARG A 65 0.59 -13.33 13.35
CA ARG A 65 0.14 -14.51 14.08
C ARG A 65 0.96 -15.76 13.72
N ASP A 66 1.25 -15.93 12.43
CA ASP A 66 2.09 -17.02 11.92
C ASP A 66 2.95 -16.50 10.75
N ALA A 67 4.21 -16.20 11.06
CA ALA A 67 5.14 -15.63 10.10
C ALA A 67 5.44 -16.60 8.94
N LYS A 68 5.47 -17.91 9.20
CA LYS A 68 5.80 -18.92 8.18
C LYS A 68 4.65 -19.07 7.19
N ALA A 69 3.41 -19.11 7.67
CA ALA A 69 2.23 -19.21 6.83
C ALA A 69 1.85 -17.88 6.15
N GLY A 70 2.17 -16.74 6.77
CA GLY A 70 1.72 -15.42 6.30
C GLY A 70 2.67 -14.67 5.38
N VAL A 71 3.94 -15.06 5.28
CA VAL A 71 4.96 -14.25 4.57
C VAL A 71 4.72 -14.13 3.07
N GLU A 72 4.26 -15.20 2.42
CA GLU A 72 3.98 -15.20 0.98
C GLU A 72 2.81 -14.27 0.66
N LEU A 73 1.69 -14.43 1.37
CA LEU A 73 0.52 -13.57 1.22
C LEU A 73 0.85 -12.11 1.51
N LEU A 74 1.58 -11.82 2.59
CA LEU A 74 1.99 -10.45 2.92
C LEU A 74 2.86 -9.84 1.81
N THR A 75 3.80 -10.61 1.27
CA THR A 75 4.67 -10.17 0.18
C THR A 75 3.86 -9.88 -1.09
N GLU A 76 2.95 -10.79 -1.47
CA GLU A 76 2.07 -10.62 -2.62
C GLU A 76 1.21 -9.35 -2.50
N ARG A 77 0.52 -9.17 -1.36
CA ARG A 77 -0.31 -7.97 -1.14
C ARG A 77 0.51 -6.69 -1.16
N TYR A 78 1.73 -6.71 -0.61
CA TYR A 78 2.63 -5.57 -0.67
C TYR A 78 3.03 -5.24 -2.12
N LEU A 79 3.31 -6.25 -2.94
CA LEU A 79 3.67 -6.04 -4.35
C LEU A 79 2.51 -5.46 -5.17
N TYR A 80 1.26 -5.86 -4.91
CA TYR A 80 0.10 -5.22 -5.53
C TYR A 80 -0.02 -3.74 -5.15
N MET A 81 0.26 -3.41 -3.88
CA MET A 81 0.28 -2.03 -3.42
C MET A 81 1.37 -1.20 -4.14
N VAL A 82 2.58 -1.76 -4.27
CA VAL A 82 3.69 -1.16 -5.04
C VAL A 82 3.27 -0.90 -6.49
N GLN A 83 2.68 -1.90 -7.15
CA GLN A 83 2.25 -1.80 -8.54
C GLN A 83 1.21 -0.69 -8.72
N TYR A 84 0.18 -0.67 -7.86
CA TYR A 84 -0.86 0.35 -7.92
C TYR A 84 -0.29 1.76 -7.72
N VAL A 85 0.56 1.96 -6.71
CA VAL A 85 1.23 3.26 -6.47
C VAL A 85 2.08 3.67 -7.67
N ASN A 86 2.82 2.75 -8.28
CA ASN A 86 3.61 3.03 -9.47
C ASN A 86 2.75 3.39 -10.70
N MET A 87 1.58 2.77 -10.86
CA MET A 87 0.64 3.10 -11.93
C MET A 87 0.04 4.50 -11.75
N MET A 88 -0.20 4.94 -10.51
CA MET A 88 -0.63 6.31 -10.22
C MET A 88 0.42 7.37 -10.61
N LYS A 89 1.70 7.00 -10.75
CA LYS A 89 2.76 7.94 -11.17
C LYS A 89 2.76 8.20 -12.67
N LYS A 90 2.24 7.28 -13.49
CA LYS A 90 2.23 7.44 -14.95
C LYS A 90 1.01 8.24 -15.37
N PRO A 91 1.16 9.32 -16.18
CA PRO A 91 0.03 9.84 -16.93
C PRO A 91 -0.46 8.72 -17.86
N LEU A 92 -1.74 8.37 -17.79
CA LEU A 92 -2.39 7.44 -18.72
C LEU A 92 -2.35 7.92 -20.20
N SER A 93 -1.76 9.09 -20.49
CA SER A 93 -1.83 9.77 -21.79
C SER A 93 -0.49 9.95 -22.53
N GLN A 94 0.60 9.28 -22.13
CA GLN A 94 1.86 9.31 -22.90
C GLN A 94 2.18 8.00 -23.63
N ALA A 95 1.29 7.01 -23.62
CA ALA A 95 1.46 5.76 -24.36
C ALA A 95 0.87 5.77 -25.78
N VAL A 96 0.37 6.91 -26.27
CA VAL A 96 -0.12 7.09 -27.64
C VAL A 96 0.34 8.46 -28.17
N ALA A 97 1.65 8.65 -28.25
CA ALA A 97 2.28 9.64 -29.10
C ALA A 97 3.76 9.26 -29.21
N ASP A 98 4.04 8.28 -30.08
CA ASP A 98 5.25 8.18 -30.91
C ASP A 98 4.98 7.14 -32.01
#